data_AF-F9XDH9-F1
#
_entry.id   AF-F9XDH9-F1
#
_cell.length_a   1.000
_cell.length_b   1.000
_cell.length_c   1.000
_cell.angle_alpha   90.00
_cell.angle_beta   90.00
_cell.angle_gamma   90.00
#
_symmetry.space_group_name_H-M   'P 1'
#
loop_
_entity.id
_entity.type
_entity.pdbx_description
1 polymer ?
#
loop_
_entity_poly.entity_id
_entity_poly.type
_entity_poly.pdbx_seq_one_letter_code
_entity_poly.pdbx_strand_id
1 'polypeptide(L)'
;MRLLNVHTLAFHSFHSASTPRYAIASHRWVAGTEAAIKDVEKQRNTESLGYQKVLRFLRYVREHVPGVEWLWIDTCCIDQKSSQEVSEAVNSMLKYYSRAAVCLAYLRDVSHCSLEAFETSEWFTRGWTLQELLAPSLVIFLSNDWNSKTLSLEQKFTWMEGRTTTREEDMSYCLFGIFEIAIGSNYGEGLENARKRLLKAVTEAAAEKS
;
A
#
# COMPACT_ATOMS: atom_id res chain seq x y z
N MET A 1 6.83 -11.68 -6.16
CA MET A 1 5.71 -11.14 -5.36
C MET A 1 4.85 -12.29 -4.86
N ARG A 2 4.47 -12.29 -3.58
CA ARG A 2 3.55 -13.27 -2.99
C ARG A 2 2.13 -12.70 -3.01
N LEU A 3 1.13 -13.52 -3.35
CA LEU A 3 -0.28 -13.17 -3.39
C LEU A 3 -1.10 -14.17 -2.59
N LEU A 4 -2.19 -13.68 -1.98
CA LEU A 4 -3.17 -14.46 -1.23
C LEU A 4 -4.35 -14.79 -2.13
N ASN A 5 -4.70 -16.07 -2.24
CA ASN A 5 -5.90 -16.48 -2.96
C ASN A 5 -7.16 -16.13 -2.16
N VAL A 6 -8.11 -15.45 -2.80
CA VAL A 6 -9.32 -14.92 -2.13
C VAL A 6 -10.33 -15.98 -1.71
N HIS A 7 -10.22 -17.20 -2.25
CA HIS A 7 -11.13 -18.31 -1.96
C HIS A 7 -10.52 -19.30 -0.96
N THR A 8 -9.23 -19.61 -1.10
CA THR A 8 -8.58 -20.71 -0.34
C THR A 8 -7.73 -20.25 0.82
N LEU A 9 -7.44 -18.94 0.95
CA LEU A 9 -6.47 -18.39 1.90
C LEU A 9 -5.02 -18.89 1.69
N ALA A 10 -4.74 -19.54 0.56
CA ALA A 10 -3.40 -20.03 0.23
C ALA A 10 -2.53 -18.90 -0.33
N PHE A 11 -1.26 -18.86 0.08
CA PHE A 11 -0.27 -17.97 -0.51
C PHE A 11 0.44 -18.63 -1.69
N HIS A 12 0.65 -17.86 -2.76
CA HIS A 12 1.42 -18.28 -3.92
C HIS A 12 2.42 -17.19 -4.31
N SER A 13 3.65 -17.62 -4.63
CA SER A 13 4.71 -16.74 -5.12
C SER A 13 4.71 -16.72 -6.64
N PHE A 14 4.68 -15.51 -7.21
CA PHE A 14 4.71 -15.28 -8.64
C PHE A 14 5.95 -14.46 -9.04
N HIS A 15 6.55 -14.83 -10.17
CA HIS A 15 7.56 -14.04 -10.83
C HIS A 15 6.92 -12.89 -11.61
N SER A 16 7.67 -11.81 -11.84
CA SER A 16 7.16 -10.56 -12.41
C SER A 16 6.58 -10.70 -13.83
N ALA A 17 6.96 -11.74 -14.58
CA ALA A 17 6.45 -12.05 -15.92
C ALA A 17 5.16 -12.89 -15.90
N SER A 18 4.85 -13.56 -14.79
CA SER A 18 3.74 -14.49 -14.66
C SER A 18 2.76 -14.07 -13.56
N THR A 19 2.79 -12.80 -13.14
CA THR A 19 1.89 -12.27 -12.13
C THR A 19 0.46 -12.25 -12.68
N PRO A 20 -0.50 -12.96 -12.05
CA PRO A 20 -1.89 -12.95 -12.49
C PRO A 20 -2.54 -11.58 -12.23
N ARG A 21 -3.78 -11.38 -12.67
CA ARG A 21 -4.56 -10.20 -12.27
C ARG A 21 -4.86 -10.26 -10.76
N TYR A 22 -4.58 -9.19 -10.02
CA TYR A 22 -4.76 -9.12 -8.58
C TYR A 22 -5.33 -7.77 -8.13
N ALA A 23 -6.00 -7.76 -6.98
CA ALA A 23 -6.32 -6.56 -6.23
C ALA A 23 -5.19 -6.28 -5.22
N ILE A 24 -5.01 -5.02 -4.84
CA ILE A 24 -4.04 -4.62 -3.81
C ILE A 24 -4.77 -3.91 -2.68
N ALA A 25 -4.47 -4.26 -1.43
CA ALA A 25 -5.02 -3.60 -0.26
C ALA A 25 -4.02 -2.58 0.28
N SER A 26 -4.49 -1.35 0.44
CA SER A 26 -3.82 -0.27 1.16
C SER A 26 -4.57 -0.06 2.47
N HIS A 27 -3.84 0.03 3.58
CA HIS A 27 -4.45 0.18 4.90
C HIS A 27 -3.48 0.74 5.94
N ARG A 28 -4.04 1.27 7.02
CA ARG A 28 -3.27 1.67 8.19
C ARG A 28 -3.01 0.47 9.09
N TRP A 29 -1.74 0.27 9.43
CA TRP A 29 -1.33 -0.72 10.41
C TRP A 29 -1.71 -0.27 11.81
N VAL A 30 -2.29 -1.17 12.58
CA VAL A 30 -2.58 -0.99 14.00
C VAL A 30 -1.64 -1.91 14.78
N ALA A 31 -0.75 -1.29 15.57
CA ALA A 31 0.32 -1.97 16.27
C ALA A 31 -0.21 -3.16 17.09
N GLY A 32 0.45 -4.32 16.94
CA GLY A 32 0.11 -5.54 17.68
C GLY A 32 -1.16 -6.26 17.22
N THR A 33 -1.84 -5.80 16.16
CA THR A 33 -3.11 -6.41 15.72
C THR A 33 -3.06 -6.98 14.30
N GLU A 34 -2.08 -6.60 13.50
CA GLU A 34 -1.95 -7.04 12.10
C GLU A 34 -1.68 -8.54 11.99
N ALA A 35 -2.33 -9.20 11.03
CA ALA A 35 -2.11 -10.61 10.77
C ALA A 35 -0.81 -10.80 9.97
N ALA A 36 0.13 -11.57 10.52
CA ALA A 36 1.32 -11.96 9.78
C ALA A 36 1.02 -13.14 8.83
N ILE A 37 1.93 -13.39 7.89
CA ILE A 37 1.82 -14.51 6.94
C ILE A 37 1.48 -15.85 7.63
N LYS A 38 2.20 -16.18 8.70
CA LYS A 38 2.02 -17.44 9.44
C LYS A 38 0.70 -17.50 10.21
N ASP A 39 0.05 -16.37 10.48
CA ASP A 39 -1.28 -16.34 11.10
C ASP A 39 -2.32 -16.72 10.05
N VAL A 40 -2.24 -16.15 8.86
CA VAL A 40 -3.12 -16.47 7.73
C VAL A 40 -2.92 -17.91 7.25
N GLU A 41 -1.68 -18.34 6.99
CA GLU A 41 -1.36 -19.69 6.51
C GLU A 41 -1.83 -20.80 7.45
N LYS A 42 -1.64 -20.60 8.75
CA LYS A 42 -1.98 -21.61 9.78
C LYS A 42 -3.34 -21.36 10.43
N GLN A 43 -4.09 -20.36 9.94
CA GLN A 43 -5.37 -19.93 10.50
C GLN A 43 -5.32 -19.73 12.03
N ARG A 44 -4.30 -19.01 12.50
CA ARG A 44 -4.12 -18.65 13.92
C ARG A 44 -4.58 -17.22 14.15
N ASN A 45 -4.94 -16.90 15.39
CA ASN A 45 -5.38 -15.55 15.79
C ASN A 45 -6.54 -15.02 14.93
N THR A 46 -7.48 -15.87 14.56
CA THR A 46 -8.60 -15.54 13.64
C THR A 46 -9.50 -14.44 14.17
N GLU A 47 -9.61 -14.31 15.50
CA GLU A 47 -10.39 -13.25 16.16
C GLU A 47 -9.67 -11.90 16.22
N SER A 48 -8.40 -11.82 15.80
CA SER A 48 -7.66 -10.56 15.80
C SER A 48 -8.22 -9.57 14.77
N LEU A 49 -8.14 -8.28 15.08
CA LEU A 49 -8.60 -7.23 14.17
C LEU A 49 -7.91 -7.28 12.81
N GLY A 50 -6.61 -7.59 12.76
CA GLY A 50 -5.86 -7.75 11.52
C GLY A 50 -6.34 -8.94 10.69
N TYR A 51 -6.59 -10.10 11.33
CA TYR A 51 -7.09 -11.27 10.60
C TYR A 51 -8.50 -11.02 10.05
N GLN A 52 -9.39 -10.43 10.86
CA GLN A 52 -10.73 -10.05 10.43
C GLN A 52 -10.70 -9.04 9.29
N LYS A 53 -9.76 -8.07 9.32
CA LYS A 53 -9.53 -7.12 8.22
C LYS A 53 -9.10 -7.84 6.94
N VAL A 54 -8.20 -8.82 7.01
CA VAL A 54 -7.84 -9.66 5.86
C VAL A 54 -9.08 -10.36 5.30
N LEU A 55 -9.86 -11.06 6.13
CA LEU A 55 -11.08 -11.75 5.68
C LEU A 55 -12.09 -10.83 5.00
N ARG A 56 -12.23 -9.60 5.52
CA ARG A 56 -13.12 -8.60 4.94
C ARG A 56 -12.64 -8.11 3.58
N PHE A 57 -11.33 -7.89 3.39
CA PHE A 57 -10.78 -7.60 2.06
C PHE A 57 -11.05 -8.73 1.08
N LEU A 58 -10.81 -9.98 1.47
CA LEU A 58 -11.08 -11.14 0.60
C LEU A 58 -12.56 -11.25 0.24
N ARG A 59 -13.46 -10.97 1.19
CA ARG A 59 -14.90 -10.88 0.92
C ARG A 59 -15.21 -9.77 -0.09
N TYR A 60 -14.70 -8.57 0.15
CA TYR A 60 -14.95 -7.43 -0.73
C TYR A 60 -14.50 -7.70 -2.17
N VAL A 61 -13.30 -8.26 -2.36
CA VAL A 61 -12.77 -8.62 -3.69
C VAL A 61 -13.68 -9.63 -4.39
N ARG A 62 -14.11 -10.69 -3.69
CA ARG A 62 -15.00 -11.71 -4.25
C ARG A 62 -16.35 -11.16 -4.69
N GLU A 63 -16.89 -10.21 -3.94
CA GLU A 63 -18.23 -9.66 -4.18
C GLU A 63 -18.22 -8.53 -5.23
N HIS A 64 -17.16 -7.72 -5.29
CA HIS A 64 -17.17 -6.45 -6.03
C HIS A 64 -16.14 -6.36 -7.16
N VAL A 65 -15.19 -7.29 -7.26
CA VAL A 65 -14.09 -7.22 -8.23
C VAL A 65 -14.09 -8.47 -9.12
N PRO A 66 -14.91 -8.50 -10.19
CA PRO A 66 -15.04 -9.68 -11.03
C PRO A 66 -13.72 -10.03 -11.73
N GLY A 67 -13.44 -11.34 -11.84
CA GLY A 67 -12.26 -11.87 -12.52
C GLY A 67 -10.94 -11.67 -11.77
N VAL A 68 -10.99 -11.38 -10.45
CA VAL A 68 -9.82 -11.25 -9.59
C VAL A 68 -9.87 -12.29 -8.49
N GLU A 69 -8.90 -13.21 -8.49
CA GLU A 69 -8.79 -14.30 -7.52
C GLU A 69 -7.64 -14.10 -6.52
N TRP A 70 -6.86 -13.04 -6.71
CA TRP A 70 -5.62 -12.80 -5.97
C TRP A 70 -5.65 -11.43 -5.30
N LEU A 71 -5.19 -11.39 -4.06
CA LEU A 71 -5.07 -10.16 -3.27
C LEU A 71 -3.64 -10.03 -2.74
N TRP A 72 -3.09 -8.83 -2.84
CA TRP A 72 -1.86 -8.45 -2.16
C TRP A 72 -2.18 -7.57 -0.95
N ILE A 73 -1.64 -7.91 0.21
CA ILE A 73 -1.70 -7.11 1.45
C ILE A 73 -0.30 -7.12 2.06
N ASP A 74 0.31 -5.97 2.28
CA ASP A 74 1.69 -5.85 2.79
C ASP A 74 1.95 -6.62 4.10
N THR A 75 1.00 -6.62 5.04
CA THR A 75 1.14 -7.26 6.36
C THR A 75 1.27 -8.77 6.31
N CYS A 76 0.62 -9.43 5.35
CA CYS A 76 0.60 -10.90 5.25
C CYS A 76 1.20 -11.45 3.95
N CYS A 77 1.42 -10.63 2.92
CA CYS A 77 2.09 -11.03 1.69
C CYS A 77 3.60 -10.77 1.73
N ILE A 78 4.11 -9.91 2.62
CA ILE A 78 5.55 -9.70 2.82
C ILE A 78 5.95 -10.37 4.14
N ASP A 79 7.04 -11.15 4.14
CA ASP A 79 7.66 -11.57 5.40
C ASP A 79 8.38 -10.38 6.06
N GLN A 80 7.68 -9.74 6.99
CA GLN A 80 8.18 -8.59 7.75
C GLN A 80 9.42 -8.90 8.61
N LYS A 81 9.79 -10.17 8.78
CA LYS A 81 11.02 -10.59 9.46
C LYS A 81 12.22 -10.69 8.52
N SER A 82 11.98 -10.67 7.20
CA SER A 82 13.02 -10.71 6.18
C SER A 82 13.33 -9.29 5.71
N SER A 83 14.45 -8.71 6.19
CA SER A 83 14.89 -7.38 5.78
C SER A 83 15.11 -7.27 4.26
N GLN A 84 15.54 -8.37 3.62
CA GLN A 84 15.67 -8.47 2.18
C GLN A 84 14.30 -8.36 1.49
N GLU A 85 13.29 -9.10 1.96
CA GLU A 85 11.95 -9.08 1.35
C GLU A 85 11.25 -7.73 1.56
N VAL A 86 11.42 -7.13 2.73
CA VAL A 86 10.92 -5.77 3.02
C VAL A 86 11.56 -4.75 2.08
N SER A 87 12.89 -4.80 1.93
CA SER A 87 13.61 -3.89 1.04
C SER A 87 13.20 -4.07 -0.42
N GLU A 88 13.07 -5.33 -0.88
CA GLU A 88 12.58 -5.63 -2.23
C GLU A 88 11.15 -5.12 -2.46
N ALA A 89 10.27 -5.28 -1.48
CA ALA A 89 8.89 -4.83 -1.55
C ALA A 89 8.79 -3.29 -1.58
N VAL A 90 9.58 -2.59 -0.76
CA VAL A 90 9.67 -1.12 -0.76
C VAL A 90 10.11 -0.61 -2.14
N ASN A 91 11.19 -1.18 -2.68
CA ASN A 91 11.70 -0.79 -4.00
C ASN A 91 10.76 -1.17 -5.16
N SER A 92 9.86 -2.12 -4.94
CA SER A 92 8.90 -2.57 -5.96
C SER A 92 7.48 -2.03 -5.73
N MET A 93 7.27 -1.17 -4.72
CA MET A 93 5.94 -0.75 -4.28
C MET A 93 5.16 -0.07 -5.41
N LEU A 94 5.74 0.95 -6.06
CA LEU A 94 5.10 1.63 -7.21
C LEU A 94 4.68 0.63 -8.30
N LYS A 95 5.54 -0.34 -8.59
CA LYS A 95 5.28 -1.39 -9.59
C LYS A 95 4.14 -2.32 -9.16
N TYR A 96 4.06 -2.67 -7.89
CA TYR A 96 2.98 -3.50 -7.34
C TYR A 96 1.65 -2.77 -7.36
N TYR A 97 1.63 -1.48 -7.02
CA TYR A 97 0.39 -0.69 -7.06
C TYR A 97 -0.05 -0.37 -8.49
N SER A 98 0.88 -0.02 -9.40
CA SER A 98 0.54 0.30 -10.80
C SER A 98 0.02 -0.88 -11.62
N ARG A 99 0.45 -2.10 -11.29
CA ARG A 99 0.00 -3.34 -11.98
C ARG A 99 -1.24 -3.97 -11.36
N ALA A 100 -1.69 -3.49 -10.20
CA ALA A 100 -2.91 -3.98 -9.60
C ALA A 100 -4.13 -3.60 -10.44
N ALA A 101 -5.11 -4.49 -10.53
CA ALA A 101 -6.37 -4.22 -11.20
C ALA A 101 -7.19 -3.14 -10.46
N VAL A 102 -7.08 -3.11 -9.14
CA VAL A 102 -7.72 -2.13 -8.26
C VAL A 102 -6.93 -2.04 -6.95
N CYS A 103 -6.82 -0.82 -6.42
CA CYS A 103 -6.34 -0.54 -5.08
C CYS A 103 -7.53 -0.31 -4.14
N LEU A 104 -7.63 -1.12 -3.09
CA LEU A 104 -8.64 -0.99 -2.03
C LEU A 104 -7.99 -0.27 -0.85
N ALA A 105 -8.23 1.03 -0.72
CA ALA A 105 -7.70 1.85 0.37
C ALA A 105 -8.68 1.84 1.55
N TYR A 106 -8.33 1.17 2.65
CA TYR A 106 -9.17 1.08 3.84
C TYR A 106 -8.84 2.16 4.88
N LEU A 107 -9.83 3.00 5.17
CA LEU A 107 -9.79 4.14 6.08
C LEU A 107 -10.56 3.79 7.35
N ARG A 108 -9.85 3.23 8.33
CA ARG A 108 -10.42 2.74 9.61
C ARG A 108 -11.08 3.85 10.44
N ASP A 109 -10.61 5.07 10.28
CA ASP A 109 -11.03 6.27 11.00
C ASP A 109 -12.23 6.98 10.36
N VAL A 110 -12.74 6.47 9.24
CA VAL A 110 -13.86 7.06 8.52
C VAL A 110 -15.09 6.17 8.65
N SER A 111 -16.19 6.71 9.20
CA SER A 111 -17.46 5.99 9.40
C SER A 111 -18.51 6.24 8.33
N HIS A 112 -18.34 7.27 7.49
CA HIS A 112 -19.25 7.62 6.42
C HIS A 112 -18.42 8.00 5.20
N CYS A 113 -18.73 7.46 4.02
CA CYS A 113 -18.04 7.80 2.76
C CYS A 113 -18.37 9.24 2.28
N SER A 114 -18.07 10.24 3.10
CA SER A 114 -18.09 11.65 2.72
C SER A 114 -16.70 12.09 2.29
N LEU A 115 -16.63 13.13 1.45
CA LEU A 115 -15.35 13.66 1.00
C LEU A 115 -14.61 14.35 2.15
N GLU A 116 -15.33 15.06 3.02
CA GLU A 116 -14.74 15.74 4.18
C GLU A 116 -14.14 14.74 5.17
N ALA A 117 -14.78 13.59 5.36
CA ALA A 117 -14.27 12.54 6.23
C ALA A 117 -13.02 11.87 5.65
N PHE A 118 -12.93 11.74 4.33
CA PHE A 118 -11.71 11.25 3.69
C PHE A 118 -10.57 12.28 3.83
N GLU A 119 -10.81 13.56 3.58
CA GLU A 119 -9.79 14.62 3.69
C GLU A 119 -9.09 14.66 5.04
N THR A 120 -9.80 14.33 6.12
CA THR A 120 -9.29 14.36 7.48
C THR A 120 -8.69 13.03 7.95
N SER A 121 -8.72 11.99 7.10
CA SER A 121 -8.24 10.67 7.48
C SER A 121 -6.72 10.60 7.64
N GLU A 122 -6.28 9.85 8.65
CA GLU A 122 -4.88 9.49 8.88
C GLU A 122 -4.24 8.74 7.71
N TRP A 123 -5.03 8.19 6.80
CA TRP A 123 -4.52 7.55 5.59
C TRP A 123 -3.74 8.55 4.74
N PHE A 124 -4.19 9.80 4.64
CA PHE A 124 -3.55 10.85 3.82
C PHE A 124 -2.28 11.41 4.44
N THR A 125 -2.01 11.16 5.72
CA THR A 125 -0.82 11.68 6.40
C THR A 125 0.36 10.70 6.38
N ARG A 126 0.29 9.54 5.70
CA ARG A 126 1.41 8.57 5.65
C ARG A 126 2.20 8.69 4.36
N GLY A 127 3.53 8.64 4.37
CA GLY A 127 4.33 8.85 3.16
C GLY A 127 3.94 7.94 2.00
N TRP A 128 3.96 6.64 2.26
CA TRP A 128 3.76 5.62 1.25
C TRP A 128 2.41 5.70 0.52
N THR A 129 1.37 6.24 1.16
CA THR A 129 0.02 6.30 0.57
C THR A 129 -0.06 7.20 -0.67
N LEU A 130 0.95 8.03 -0.93
CA LEU A 130 1.07 8.75 -2.20
C LEU A 130 1.23 7.79 -3.40
N GLN A 131 2.11 6.78 -3.29
CA GLN A 131 2.27 5.78 -4.36
C GLN A 131 0.98 4.95 -4.51
N GLU A 132 0.31 4.68 -3.40
CA GLU A 132 -0.94 3.91 -3.36
C GLU A 132 -2.12 4.68 -3.98
N LEU A 133 -2.07 6.01 -3.96
CA LEU A 133 -3.05 6.90 -4.59
C LEU A 133 -2.83 7.08 -6.10
N LEU A 134 -1.56 7.22 -6.50
CA LEU A 134 -1.16 7.64 -7.84
C LEU A 134 -0.80 6.49 -8.79
N ALA A 135 -0.18 5.44 -8.29
CA ALA A 135 0.28 4.35 -9.13
C ALA A 135 -0.90 3.53 -9.70
N PRO A 136 -1.93 3.16 -8.93
CA PRO A 136 -3.05 2.38 -9.46
C PRO A 136 -3.93 3.20 -10.40
N SER A 137 -4.39 2.55 -11.48
CA SER A 137 -5.39 3.14 -12.39
C SER A 137 -6.75 3.36 -11.72
N LEU A 138 -7.12 2.52 -10.75
CA LEU A 138 -8.35 2.60 -9.99
C LEU A 138 -8.08 2.46 -8.49
N VAL A 139 -8.60 3.41 -7.71
CA VAL A 139 -8.56 3.37 -6.24
C VAL A 139 -9.99 3.44 -5.73
N ILE A 140 -10.37 2.47 -4.90
CA ILE A 140 -11.64 2.42 -4.17
C ILE A 140 -11.33 2.64 -2.69
N PHE A 141 -11.89 3.71 -2.13
CA PHE A 141 -11.79 4.06 -0.72
C PHE A 141 -12.88 3.33 0.05
N LEU A 142 -12.50 2.62 1.10
CA LEU A 142 -13.35 1.82 1.96
C LEU A 142 -13.38 2.41 3.37
N SER A 143 -14.56 2.81 3.85
CA SER A 143 -14.74 3.24 5.24
C SER A 143 -14.70 2.04 6.21
N ASN A 144 -14.75 2.31 7.51
CA ASN A 144 -14.68 1.29 8.56
C ASN A 144 -15.86 0.30 8.57
N ASP A 145 -16.98 0.69 7.96
CA ASP A 145 -18.18 -0.11 7.74
C ASP A 145 -18.20 -0.79 6.35
N TRP A 146 -17.08 -0.69 5.60
CA TRP A 146 -16.88 -1.29 4.28
C TRP A 146 -17.77 -0.71 3.17
N ASN A 147 -18.34 0.48 3.39
CA ASN A 147 -18.88 1.27 2.30
C ASN A 147 -17.75 1.80 1.41
N SER A 148 -18.04 1.93 0.11
CA SER A 148 -17.03 2.24 -0.88
C SER A 148 -17.31 3.51 -1.67
N LYS A 149 -16.26 4.25 -1.99
CA LYS A 149 -16.33 5.42 -2.86
C LYS A 149 -15.09 5.57 -3.71
N THR A 150 -15.27 6.00 -4.95
CA THR A 150 -14.19 6.39 -5.85
C THR A 150 -14.08 7.90 -5.90
N LEU A 151 -12.93 8.39 -6.35
CA LEU A 151 -12.67 9.81 -6.47
C LEU A 151 -12.35 10.19 -7.90
N SER A 152 -12.67 11.43 -8.26
CA SER A 152 -12.22 12.03 -9.50
C SER A 152 -10.71 12.30 -9.47
N LEU A 153 -10.12 12.50 -10.66
CA LEU A 153 -8.72 12.90 -10.76
C LEU A 153 -8.48 14.24 -10.05
N GLU A 154 -9.38 15.20 -10.21
CA GLU A 154 -9.29 16.52 -9.56
C GLU A 154 -9.22 16.38 -8.03
N GLN A 155 -10.06 15.52 -7.43
CA GLN A 155 -10.02 15.26 -5.99
C GLN A 155 -8.69 14.64 -5.55
N LYS A 156 -8.11 13.74 -6.36
CA LYS A 156 -6.78 13.21 -6.09
C LYS A 156 -5.70 14.30 -6.13
N PHE A 157 -5.79 15.24 -7.07
CA PHE A 157 -4.85 16.38 -7.16
C PHE A 157 -4.97 17.32 -5.97
N THR A 158 -6.18 17.71 -5.59
CA THR A 158 -6.42 18.55 -4.41
C THR A 158 -5.78 17.98 -3.15
N TRP A 159 -5.74 16.66 -2.99
CA TRP A 159 -5.11 16.02 -1.82
C TRP A 159 -3.59 15.90 -1.89
N MET A 160 -3.01 15.96 -3.09
CA MET A 160 -1.57 16.05 -3.22
C MET A 160 -1.05 17.45 -2.86
N GLU A 161 -1.85 18.48 -3.11
CA GLU A 161 -1.50 19.86 -2.81
C GLU A 161 -1.36 20.09 -1.30
N GLY A 162 -0.21 20.63 -0.89
CA GLY A 162 0.03 20.98 0.52
C GLY A 162 0.13 19.78 1.48
N ARG A 163 0.28 18.55 0.97
CA ARG A 163 0.36 17.33 1.77
C ARG A 163 1.43 17.42 2.86
N THR A 164 1.07 16.96 4.06
CA THR A 164 1.99 16.77 5.20
C THR A 164 1.99 15.31 5.63
N THR A 165 3.14 14.81 6.08
CA THR A 165 3.31 13.42 6.51
C THR A 165 3.59 13.31 8.01
N THR A 166 3.11 12.23 8.64
CA THR A 166 3.30 11.93 10.07
C THR A 166 4.77 11.83 10.44
N ARG A 167 5.57 11.20 9.57
CA ARG A 167 7.03 11.22 9.63
C ARG A 167 7.48 12.26 8.61
N GLU A 168 8.38 13.16 8.96
CA GLU A 168 8.76 14.21 8.03
C GLU A 168 9.57 13.65 6.84
N GLU A 169 10.35 12.59 7.04
CA GLU A 169 11.17 11.94 6.00
C GLU A 169 10.32 11.28 4.91
N ASP A 170 9.10 10.91 5.24
CA ASP A 170 8.13 10.30 4.35
C ASP A 170 7.75 11.23 3.17
N MET A 171 7.94 12.55 3.28
CA MET A 171 7.84 13.49 2.15
C MET A 171 8.86 13.21 1.05
N SER A 172 10.00 12.60 1.39
CA SER A 172 11.02 12.17 0.43
C SER A 172 10.86 10.70 0.06
N TYR A 173 10.59 9.82 1.03
CA TYR A 173 10.52 8.37 0.79
C TYR A 173 9.39 7.98 -0.17
N CYS A 174 8.28 8.71 -0.14
CA CYS A 174 7.16 8.49 -1.05
C CYS A 174 7.55 8.68 -2.53
N LEU A 175 8.60 9.45 -2.81
CA LEU A 175 9.08 9.76 -4.16
C LEU A 175 10.08 8.72 -4.71
N PHE A 176 10.57 7.78 -3.88
CA PHE A 176 11.58 6.80 -4.30
C PHE A 176 11.11 5.98 -5.49
N GLY A 177 9.90 5.43 -5.39
CA GLY A 177 9.30 4.66 -6.49
C GLY A 177 9.05 5.51 -7.73
N ILE A 178 8.59 6.76 -7.54
CA ILE A 178 8.26 7.69 -8.64
C ILE A 178 9.50 8.04 -9.47
N PHE A 179 10.65 8.24 -8.81
CA PHE A 179 11.92 8.49 -9.50
C PHE A 179 12.70 7.21 -9.83
N GLU A 180 12.12 6.03 -9.61
CA GLU A 180 12.76 4.73 -9.82
C GLU A 180 14.10 4.59 -9.07
N ILE A 181 14.21 5.18 -7.88
CA ILE A 181 15.40 5.15 -7.04
C ILE A 181 15.29 4.04 -6.00
N ALA A 182 16.28 3.15 -5.99
CA ALA A 182 16.38 2.06 -5.03
C ALA A 182 17.33 2.41 -3.87
N ILE A 183 16.85 3.20 -2.90
CA ILE A 183 17.58 3.50 -1.65
C ILE A 183 16.73 3.12 -0.44
N GLY A 184 17.37 2.67 0.64
CA GLY A 184 16.66 2.27 1.86
C GLY A 184 16.15 3.46 2.68
N SER A 185 14.95 3.34 3.24
CA SER A 185 14.40 4.30 4.19
C SER A 185 15.15 4.27 5.53
N ASN A 186 15.47 5.44 6.08
CA ASN A 186 16.19 5.59 7.34
C ASN A 186 15.42 6.52 8.30
N TYR A 187 14.45 5.97 9.01
CA TYR A 187 13.62 6.76 9.93
C TYR A 187 14.46 7.33 11.09
N GLY A 188 14.33 8.64 11.35
CA GLY A 188 15.13 9.38 12.32
C GLY A 188 16.24 10.23 11.69
N GLU A 189 16.46 10.16 10.37
CA GLU A 189 17.44 11.02 9.69
C GLU A 189 16.96 12.46 9.48
N GLY A 190 15.64 12.69 9.61
CA GLY A 190 15.02 13.99 9.42
C GLY A 190 14.85 14.40 7.95
N LEU A 191 13.92 15.32 7.71
CA LEU A 191 13.46 15.68 6.36
C LEU A 191 14.59 16.17 5.46
N GLU A 192 15.46 17.04 5.96
CA GLU A 192 16.54 17.61 5.15
C GLU A 192 17.53 16.54 4.65
N ASN A 193 17.88 15.57 5.49
CA ASN A 193 18.83 14.52 5.12
C ASN A 193 18.19 13.53 4.16
N ALA A 194 16.93 13.12 4.41
CA ALA A 194 16.17 12.29 3.50
C ALA A 194 16.07 12.94 2.10
N ARG A 195 15.79 14.25 2.06
CA ARG A 195 15.72 15.03 0.81
C ARG A 195 17.07 15.12 0.11
N LYS A 196 18.16 15.38 0.84
CA LYS A 196 19.52 15.43 0.27
C LYS A 196 19.91 14.11 -0.38
N ARG A 197 19.63 12.98 0.30
CA ARG A 197 19.89 11.64 -0.23
C ARG A 197 19.10 11.35 -1.49
N LEU A 198 17.80 11.67 -1.50
CA LEU A 198 16.95 11.52 -2.67
C LEU A 198 17.52 12.31 -3.86
N LEU A 199 17.80 13.60 -3.66
CA LEU A 199 18.30 14.47 -4.72
C LEU A 199 19.63 13.96 -5.30
N LYS A 200 20.53 13.51 -4.43
CA LYS A 200 21.80 12.91 -4.85
C LYS A 200 21.56 11.69 -5.74
N ALA A 201 20.75 10.74 -5.27
CA ALA A 201 20.49 9.51 -6.01
C ALA A 201 19.79 9.76 -7.37
N VAL A 202 18.85 10.71 -7.42
CA VAL A 202 18.19 11.11 -8.68
C VAL A 202 19.20 11.73 -9.66
N THR A 203 20.11 12.57 -9.16
CA THR A 203 21.12 13.23 -10.01
C THR A 203 22.12 12.22 -10.57
N GLU A 204 22.58 11.29 -9.73
CA GLU A 204 23.48 10.20 -10.14
C GLU A 204 22.83 9.30 -11.19
N ALA A 205 21.58 8.88 -10.96
CA ALA A 205 20.83 8.05 -11.92
C ALA A 205 20.54 8.78 -13.25
N ALA A 206 20.36 10.10 -13.23
CA ALA A 206 20.21 10.88 -14.44
C ALA A 206 21.52 10.97 -15.24
N ALA A 207 22.66 11.15 -14.57
CA ALA A 207 23.98 11.20 -15.19
C ALA A 207 24.37 9.86 -15.85
N GLU A 208 24.00 8.72 -15.27
CA GLU A 208 24.25 7.39 -15.84
C GLU A 208 23.42 7.10 -17.11
N LYS A 209 22.30 7.80 -17.29
CA LYS A 209 21.41 7.69 -18.47
C LYS A 209 21.78 8.71 -19.57
N SER A 210 22.74 9.59 -19.34
CA SER A 210 23.20 10.66 -20.24
C SER A 210 24.36 10.20 -21.13
#